data_AF-A0A965EJR7-F1
#
_entry.id   AF-A0A965EJR7-F1
#
_cell.length_a   1.000
_cell.length_b   1.000
_cell.length_c   1.000
_cell.angle_alpha   90.00
_cell.angle_beta   90.00
_cell.angle_gamma   90.00
#
_symmetry.space_group_name_H-M   'P 1'
#
loop_
_entity.id
_entity.type
_entity.pdbx_description
1 polymer ?
#
loop_
_entity_poly.entity_id
_entity_poly.type
_entity_poly.pdbx_seq_one_letter_code
_entity_poly.pdbx_strand_id
1 'polypeptide(L)'
;MVAGLGLAAELGEKEHGPREKKCRDFRKRFLQAIAPLNPKIHGEEGQILPHTANISFPGISAEEAMVRIRDLVAVSNGSACT
;
A
#
# COMPACT_ATOMS: atom_id res chain seq x y z
N MET A 1 -11.88 1.87 27.55
CA MET A 1 -11.15 1.11 26.52
C MET A 1 -9.66 1.31 26.72
N VAL A 2 -9.01 0.48 27.53
CA VAL A 2 -7.55 0.48 27.73
C VAL A 2 -6.99 -0.92 27.47
N ALA A 3 -7.70 -1.97 27.90
CA ALA A 3 -7.35 -3.37 27.63
C ALA A 3 -7.25 -3.72 26.14
N GLY A 4 -8.17 -3.20 25.30
CA GLY A 4 -8.15 -3.47 23.86
C GLY A 4 -6.94 -2.88 23.12
N LEU A 5 -6.45 -1.71 23.55
CA LEU A 5 -5.23 -1.12 23.01
C LEU A 5 -4.00 -1.91 23.43
N GLY A 6 -3.92 -2.33 24.70
CA GLY A 6 -2.83 -3.14 25.21
C GLY A 6 -2.65 -4.45 24.44
N LEU A 7 -3.75 -5.18 24.20
CA LEU A 7 -3.72 -6.40 23.42
C LEU A 7 -3.33 -6.15 21.95
N ALA A 8 -3.83 -5.08 21.34
CA ALA A 8 -3.46 -4.74 19.96
C ALA A 8 -1.97 -4.41 19.81
N ALA A 9 -1.37 -3.71 20.78
CA ALA A 9 0.06 -3.43 20.82
C ALA A 9 0.89 -4.72 21.00
N GLU A 10 0.50 -5.57 21.95
CA GLU A 10 1.16 -6.86 22.21
C GLU A 10 1.15 -7.76 20.96
N LEU A 11 0.00 -7.90 20.31
CA LEU A 11 -0.12 -8.64 19.05
C LEU A 11 0.71 -7.99 17.93
N GLY A 12 0.64 -6.66 17.83
CA GLY A 12 1.40 -5.90 16.84
C GLY A 12 2.90 -6.14 16.91
N GLU A 13 3.45 -6.26 18.13
CA GLU A 13 4.86 -6.54 18.36
C GLU A 13 5.20 -8.02 18.11
N LYS A 14 4.40 -8.95 18.65
CA LYS A 14 4.58 -10.40 18.43
C LYS A 14 4.54 -10.79 16.95
N GLU A 15 3.67 -10.15 16.17
CA GLU A 15 3.46 -10.47 14.76
C GLU A 15 4.29 -9.59 13.79
N HIS A 16 5.03 -8.61 14.31
CA HIS A 16 5.70 -7.60 13.50
C HIS A 16 6.59 -8.19 12.39
N GLY A 17 7.55 -9.06 12.75
CA GLY A 17 8.50 -9.65 11.80
C GLY A 17 7.82 -10.49 10.72
N PRO A 18 6.97 -11.49 11.07
CA PRO A 18 6.22 -12.26 10.08
C PRO A 18 5.32 -11.41 9.19
N ARG A 19 4.68 -10.37 9.74
CA ARG A 19 3.83 -9.45 8.97
C ARG A 19 4.65 -8.62 8.00
N GLU A 20 5.78 -8.06 8.45
CA GLU A 20 6.68 -7.31 7.59
C GLU A 20 7.12 -8.13 6.38
N LYS A 21 7.58 -9.36 6.60
CA LYS A 21 8.02 -10.26 5.52
C LYS A 21 6.90 -10.47 4.48
N LYS A 22 5.69 -10.82 4.94
CA LYS A 22 4.52 -11.00 4.06
C LYS A 22 4.20 -9.74 3.26
N CYS A 23 4.25 -8.57 3.89
CA CYS A 23 4.00 -7.29 3.21
C CYS A 23 5.06 -7.00 2.14
N ARG A 24 6.35 -7.23 2.43
CA ARG A 24 7.45 -7.06 1.45
C ARG A 24 7.27 -7.98 0.25
N ASP A 25 6.96 -9.25 0.49
CA ASP A 25 6.74 -10.25 -0.56
C ASP A 25 5.53 -9.89 -1.44
N PHE A 26 4.42 -9.47 -0.81
CA PHE A 26 3.24 -9.01 -1.54
C PHE A 26 3.52 -7.75 -2.36
N ARG A 27 4.19 -6.75 -1.78
CA ARG A 27 4.58 -5.51 -2.48
C ARG A 27 5.43 -5.81 -3.72
N LYS A 28 6.40 -6.72 -3.61
CA LYS A 28 7.22 -7.15 -4.75
C LYS A 28 6.36 -7.74 -5.87
N ARG A 29 5.46 -8.67 -5.53
CA ARG A 29 4.55 -9.30 -6.50
C ARG A 29 3.59 -8.28 -7.13
N PHE A 30 3.07 -7.37 -6.34
CA PHE A 30 2.20 -6.29 -6.80
C PHE A 30 2.92 -5.39 -7.81
N LEU A 31 4.12 -4.89 -7.48
CA LEU A 31 4.90 -4.03 -8.38
C LEU A 31 5.27 -4.74 -9.69
N GLN A 32 5.59 -6.04 -9.64
CA GLN A 32 5.81 -6.84 -10.84
C GLN A 32 4.55 -6.97 -11.71
N ALA A 33 3.38 -7.17 -11.09
CA ALA A 33 2.13 -7.32 -11.82
C ALA A 33 1.68 -6.03 -12.53
N ILE A 34 1.94 -4.87 -11.93
CA ILE A 34 1.57 -3.57 -12.52
C ILE A 34 2.65 -2.95 -13.40
N ALA A 35 3.86 -3.51 -13.44
CA ALA A 35 4.97 -2.99 -14.25
C ALA A 35 4.62 -2.73 -15.74
N PRO A 36 3.82 -3.57 -16.43
CA PRO A 36 3.41 -3.31 -17.82
C PRO A 36 2.60 -2.02 -18.02
N LEU A 37 2.01 -1.47 -16.95
CA LEU A 37 1.24 -0.22 -16.98
C LEU A 37 2.14 1.02 -16.85
N ASN A 38 3.46 0.84 -16.76
CA ASN A 38 4.46 1.89 -16.59
C ASN A 38 4.12 2.88 -15.44
N PRO A 39 3.88 2.38 -14.21
CA PRO A 39 3.54 3.24 -13.07
C PRO A 39 4.75 4.08 -12.65
N LYS A 40 4.50 5.32 -12.25
CA LYS A 40 5.45 6.14 -11.49
C LYS A 40 5.27 5.82 -10.01
N ILE A 41 6.30 5.25 -9.39
CA ILE A 41 6.31 4.93 -7.96
C ILE A 41 6.79 6.15 -7.17
N HIS A 42 6.12 6.48 -6.08
CA HIS A 42 6.49 7.60 -5.20
C HIS A 42 7.15 7.10 -3.92
N GLY A 43 8.21 7.79 -3.50
CA GLY A 43 9.00 7.50 -2.30
C GLY A 43 10.39 6.98 -2.63
N GLU A 44 11.30 7.12 -1.65
CA GLU A 44 12.69 6.68 -1.75
C GLU A 44 12.83 5.18 -1.42
N GLU A 45 13.66 4.48 -2.18
CA GLU A 45 13.94 3.08 -1.91
C GLU A 45 14.58 2.92 -0.51
N GLY A 46 14.07 1.97 0.28
CA GLY A 46 14.47 1.79 1.68
C GLY A 46 13.74 2.69 2.70
N GLN A 47 13.00 3.71 2.26
CA GLN A 47 12.22 4.60 3.15
C GLN A 47 10.69 4.48 2.98
N ILE A 48 10.23 3.41 2.33
CA ILE A 48 8.81 3.13 2.11
C ILE A 48 8.37 2.01 3.05
N LEU A 49 7.22 2.22 3.70
CA LEU A 49 6.61 1.20 4.53
C LEU A 49 6.27 -0.05 3.69
N PRO A 50 6.55 -1.26 4.19
CA PRO A 50 6.45 -2.49 3.40
C PRO A 50 5.02 -2.83 2.96
N HIS A 51 4.01 -2.26 3.62
CA HIS A 51 2.59 -2.53 3.40
C HIS A 51 1.88 -1.47 2.54
N THR A 52 2.61 -0.47 2.02
CA THR A 52 2.02 0.58 1.19
C THR A 52 2.75 0.73 -0.15
N ALA A 53 2.01 1.22 -1.15
CA ALA A 53 2.55 1.65 -2.43
C ALA A 53 1.80 2.90 -2.86
N ASN A 54 2.50 4.02 -2.98
CA ASN A 54 1.97 5.24 -3.56
C ASN A 54 2.46 5.32 -5.01
N ILE A 55 1.53 5.31 -5.96
CA ILE A 55 1.83 5.21 -7.40
C ILE A 55 0.90 6.12 -8.20
N SER A 56 1.39 6.57 -9.35
CA SER A 56 0.57 7.24 -10.37
C SER A 56 0.71 6.53 -11.72
N PHE A 57 -0.38 6.52 -12.49
CA PHE A 57 -0.41 5.98 -13.84
C PHE A 57 -0.54 7.15 -14.82
N PRO A 58 0.42 7.35 -15.75
CA PRO A 58 0.38 8.48 -16.67
C PRO A 58 -0.93 8.52 -17.48
N GLY A 59 -1.57 9.68 -17.52
CA GLY A 59 -2.81 9.90 -18.28
C GLY A 59 -4.10 9.40 -17.61
N ILE A 60 -4.04 8.90 -16.37
CA ILE A 60 -5.22 8.46 -15.62
C ILE A 60 -5.32 9.26 -14.31
N SER A 61 -6.46 9.89 -14.05
CA SER A 61 -6.71 10.53 -12.75
C SER A 61 -6.99 9.49 -11.66
N ALA A 62 -6.62 9.81 -10.42
CA ALA A 62 -6.83 8.89 -9.30
C ALA A 62 -8.33 8.63 -9.07
N GLU A 63 -9.17 9.65 -9.24
CA GLU A 63 -10.62 9.58 -9.09
C GLU A 63 -11.24 8.63 -10.13
N GLU A 64 -10.82 8.73 -11.39
CA GLU A 64 -11.30 7.86 -12.45
C GLU A 64 -10.89 6.39 -12.21
N ALA A 65 -9.63 6.18 -11.80
CA ALA A 65 -9.15 4.84 -11.46
C ALA A 65 -9.95 4.23 -10.30
N MET A 66 -10.15 4.98 -9.21
CA MET A 66 -10.90 4.52 -8.04
C MET A 66 -12.34 4.15 -8.38
N VAL A 67 -13.03 4.94 -9.20
CA VAL A 67 -14.40 4.63 -9.63
C VAL A 67 -14.45 3.34 -10.44
N ARG A 68 -13.50 3.13 -11.36
CA ARG A 68 -13.47 1.95 -12.24
C ARG A 68 -13.14 0.64 -11.52
N ILE A 69 -12.38 0.69 -10.43
CA ILE A 69 -11.92 -0.52 -9.71
C ILE A 69 -12.60 -0.73 -8.36
N ARG A 70 -13.58 0.11 -7.99
CA ARG A 70 -14.17 0.12 -6.64
C ARG A 70 -14.76 -1.22 -6.19
N ASP A 71 -15.29 -1.99 -7.13
CA ASP A 71 -15.91 -3.30 -6.87
C ASP A 71 -14.88 -4.44 -6.84
N LEU A 72 -13.64 -4.16 -7.24
CA LEU A 72 -12.53 -5.13 -7.27
C LEU A 72 -11.58 -4.96 -6.10
N VAL A 73 -11.26 -3.71 -5.73
CA VAL A 73 -10.28 -3.39 -4.70
C VAL A 73 -10.58 -2.06 -4.02
N ALA A 74 -10.41 -2.02 -2.71
CA ALA A 74 -10.43 -0.78 -1.94
C ALA A 74 -9.04 -0.13 -1.97
N VAL A 75 -8.95 1.08 -2.53
CA VAL A 75 -7.76 1.92 -2.51
C VAL A 75 -8.14 3.35 -2.13
N SER A 76 -7.16 4.13 -1.68
CA SER A 76 -7.32 5.56 -1.44
C SER A 76 -6.43 6.34 -2.40
N ASN A 77 -6.81 7.57 -2.74
CA ASN A 77 -5.86 8.50 -3.34
C ASN A 77 -4.99 9.10 -2.23
N GLY A 78 -3.71 9.32 -2.53
CA GLY A 78 -2.95 10.31 -1.78
C GLY A 78 -3.41 11.68 -2.22
N SER A 79 -3.42 12.66 -1.31
CA SER A 79 -3.34 14.08 -1.68
C SER A 79 -1.95 14.32 -2.29
N ALA A 80 -1.69 13.72 -3.45
CA ALA A 80 -0.54 14.04 -4.27
C ALA A 80 -0.82 15.45 -4.78
N CYS A 81 -0.31 16.45 -4.07
CA CYS A 81 -0.39 17.84 -4.51
C CYS A 81 0.06 17.91 -5.97
N THR A 82 -0.84 18.41 -6.81
CA THR A 82 -0.56 19.01 -8.12
C THR A 82 0.65 19.92 -8.08
#